data_AF-A0A1Y1VKQ8-F1
#
_entry.id   AF-A0A1Y1VKQ8-F1
#
_cell.length_a   1.000
_cell.length_b   1.000
_cell.length_c   1.000
_cell.angle_alpha   90.00
_cell.angle_beta   90.00
_cell.angle_gamma   90.00
#
_symmetry.space_group_name_H-M   'P 1'
#
loop_
_entity.id
_entity.type
_entity.pdbx_description
1 polymer ?
#
loop_
_entity_poly.entity_id
_entity_poly.type
_entity_poly.pdbx_seq_one_letter_code
_entity_poly.pdbx_strand_id
1 'polypeptide(L)'
;MVVDMTDFEYQKENIIPLPQGRSATVLSALYANNSNNNKSDDSGLLTGKEMRDIKQKEFENELKEIDEVDDPLNTYFSYIHWLQDNYPSGNDVETGLLAILETVLKKYQGDPRYLNDSRYLRLWFLYAHYSQEPIEIFKFLSVNEIGQNLSTYYEEYALYMETQNKYKEANEIYTLGINRKAQPIERLKKRFIEFQKRM
;
A
#
# COMPACT_ATOMS: atom_id res chain seq x y z
N MET A 1 -22.41 -10.19 -3.10
CA MET A 1 -22.05 -11.41 -2.38
C MET A 1 -21.91 -11.03 -0.92
N VAL A 2 -22.70 -11.62 -0.02
CA VAL A 2 -22.58 -11.36 1.43
C VAL A 2 -21.50 -12.32 1.92
N VAL A 3 -20.42 -11.78 2.48
CA VAL A 3 -19.31 -12.58 3.04
C VAL A 3 -19.60 -12.79 4.52
N ASP A 4 -19.51 -14.04 4.98
CA ASP A 4 -19.62 -14.36 6.41
C ASP A 4 -18.23 -14.35 7.06
N MET A 5 -18.13 -13.87 8.29
CA MET A 5 -16.88 -13.82 9.05
C MET A 5 -16.29 -15.23 9.26
N THR A 6 -17.17 -16.23 9.35
CA THR A 6 -16.79 -17.64 9.53
C THR A 6 -15.96 -18.20 8.37
N ASP A 7 -16.02 -17.59 7.18
CA ASP A 7 -15.31 -18.03 5.96
C ASP A 7 -13.79 -17.92 6.07
N PHE A 8 -13.26 -17.05 6.93
CA PHE A 8 -11.81 -16.80 7.05
C PHE A 8 -11.32 -16.69 8.50
N GLU A 9 -12.21 -16.79 9.50
CA GLU A 9 -11.87 -16.70 10.93
C GLU A 9 -10.82 -17.74 11.35
N TYR A 10 -10.84 -18.94 10.77
CA TYR A 10 -9.91 -20.03 11.07
C TYR A 10 -8.46 -19.74 10.63
N GLN A 11 -8.23 -18.72 9.80
CA GLN A 11 -6.90 -18.31 9.31
C GLN A 11 -6.54 -16.89 9.78
N LYS A 12 -7.26 -16.34 10.76
CA LYS A 12 -7.03 -14.96 11.25
C LYS A 12 -5.58 -14.68 11.68
N GLU A 13 -4.90 -15.68 12.24
CA GLU A 13 -3.49 -15.55 12.67
C GLU A 13 -2.51 -15.44 11.48
N ASN A 14 -2.93 -15.85 10.27
CA ASN A 14 -2.16 -15.76 9.04
C ASN A 14 -2.48 -14.52 8.21
N ILE A 15 -3.30 -13.60 8.72
CA ILE A 15 -3.71 -12.38 8.03
C ILE A 15 -3.00 -11.19 8.68
N ILE A 16 -2.00 -10.62 7.99
CA ILE A 16 -1.29 -9.44 8.50
C ILE A 16 -2.24 -8.22 8.49
N PRO A 17 -2.34 -7.47 9.61
CA PRO A 17 -3.14 -6.26 9.66
C PRO A 17 -2.58 -5.18 8.73
N LEU A 18 -3.43 -4.61 7.89
CA LEU A 18 -3.11 -3.44 7.06
C LEU A 18 -3.85 -2.21 7.58
N PRO A 19 -3.24 -1.02 7.62
CA PRO A 19 -3.91 0.21 8.05
C PRO A 19 -5.16 0.56 7.23
N GLN A 20 -5.22 0.14 5.96
CA GLN A 20 -6.36 0.36 5.05
C GLN A 20 -7.40 -0.75 5.14
N GLY A 21 -7.16 -1.80 5.94
CA GLY A 21 -7.96 -3.02 5.94
C GLY A 21 -7.67 -3.94 4.74
N ARG A 22 -8.44 -5.02 4.63
CA ARG A 22 -8.34 -6.02 3.54
C ARG A 22 -9.72 -6.28 2.95
N SER A 23 -9.75 -6.70 1.69
CA SER A 23 -11.00 -7.07 1.05
C SER A 23 -11.55 -8.40 1.60
N ALA A 24 -12.68 -8.34 2.31
CA ALA A 24 -13.33 -9.53 2.87
C ALA A 24 -13.74 -10.54 1.78
N THR A 25 -14.12 -10.07 0.59
CA THR A 25 -14.44 -10.93 -0.56
C THR A 25 -13.22 -11.68 -1.06
N VAL A 26 -12.04 -11.05 -1.06
CA VAL A 26 -10.79 -11.72 -1.45
C VAL A 26 -10.40 -12.74 -0.41
N LEU A 27 -10.44 -12.40 0.88
CA LEU A 27 -10.12 -13.32 1.98
C LEU A 27 -11.03 -14.56 1.97
N SER A 28 -12.35 -14.37 1.85
CA SER A 28 -13.29 -15.49 1.73
C SER A 28 -12.97 -16.37 0.51
N ALA A 29 -12.69 -15.79 -0.66
CA ALA A 29 -12.30 -16.57 -1.85
C ALA A 29 -10.98 -17.32 -1.70
N LEU A 30 -9.99 -16.75 -1.01
CA LEU A 30 -8.69 -17.39 -0.76
C LEU A 30 -8.83 -18.60 0.16
N TYR A 31 -9.65 -18.47 1.20
CA TYR A 31 -9.77 -19.47 2.25
C TYR A 31 -10.88 -20.51 1.99
N ALA A 32 -11.97 -20.14 1.31
CA ALA A 32 -13.02 -21.08 0.90
C ALA A 32 -12.48 -22.27 0.09
N ASN A 33 -11.43 -22.06 -0.72
CA ASN A 33 -10.80 -23.10 -1.52
C ASN A 33 -9.89 -24.05 -0.72
N ASN A 34 -9.42 -23.66 0.46
CA ASN A 34 -8.59 -24.51 1.33
C ASN A 34 -9.41 -25.43 2.23
N SER A 35 -10.69 -25.13 2.47
CA SER A 35 -11.58 -25.93 3.33
C SER A 35 -12.11 -27.21 2.64
N ASN A 36 -12.06 -27.28 1.31
CA ASN A 36 -12.60 -28.38 0.50
C ASN A 36 -11.56 -29.42 0.04
N ASN A 37 -10.48 -29.65 0.80
CA ASN A 37 -9.50 -30.71 0.49
C ASN A 37 -10.03 -32.16 0.62
N ASN A 38 -11.36 -32.37 0.70
CA ASN A 38 -11.96 -33.70 0.87
C ASN A 38 -13.16 -34.00 -0.04
N LYS A 39 -13.27 -33.41 -1.24
CA LYS A 39 -14.12 -33.98 -2.29
C LYS A 39 -13.43 -33.95 -3.64
N SER A 40 -12.94 -35.14 -4.02
CA SER A 40 -12.84 -35.61 -5.39
C SER A 40 -14.08 -35.22 -6.17
N ASP A 41 -13.95 -34.40 -7.21
CA ASP A 41 -14.75 -34.53 -8.41
C ASP A 41 -14.04 -33.88 -9.61
N ASP A 42 -14.03 -34.67 -10.67
CA ASP A 42 -13.50 -34.44 -12.01
C ASP A 42 -14.26 -33.30 -12.71
N SER A 43 -13.70 -32.08 -12.67
CA SER A 43 -14.07 -30.98 -13.56
C SER A 43 -12.86 -30.06 -13.67
N GLY A 44 -12.42 -29.70 -14.89
CA GLY A 44 -11.23 -28.90 -15.17
C GLY A 44 -11.26 -27.44 -14.70
N LEU A 45 -11.77 -27.19 -13.50
CA LEU A 45 -11.73 -25.92 -12.79
C LEU A 45 -10.35 -25.74 -12.16
N LEU A 46 -9.67 -24.68 -12.58
CA LEU A 46 -8.39 -24.25 -12.01
C LEU A 46 -8.53 -24.07 -10.50
N THR A 47 -7.57 -24.60 -9.74
CA THR A 47 -7.49 -24.39 -8.29
C THR A 47 -7.27 -22.90 -7.98
N GLY A 48 -7.66 -22.46 -6.77
CA GLY A 48 -7.45 -21.08 -6.34
C GLY A 48 -5.98 -20.63 -6.36
N LYS A 49 -5.03 -21.57 -6.27
CA LYS A 49 -3.60 -21.30 -6.44
C LYS A 49 -3.24 -21.07 -7.91
N GLU A 50 -3.68 -21.95 -8.80
CA GLU A 50 -3.42 -21.80 -10.24
C GLU A 50 -4.02 -20.50 -10.81
N MET A 51 -5.21 -20.10 -10.34
CA MET A 51 -5.82 -18.82 -10.73
C MET A 51 -4.96 -17.61 -10.31
N ARG A 52 -4.32 -17.67 -9.13
CA ARG A 52 -3.37 -16.61 -8.71
C ARG A 52 -2.13 -16.62 -9.58
N ASP A 53 -1.56 -17.78 -9.86
CA ASP A 53 -0.35 -17.91 -10.68
C ASP A 53 -0.58 -17.40 -12.12
N ILE A 54 -1.78 -17.64 -12.68
CA ILE A 54 -2.18 -17.09 -13.99
C ILE A 54 -2.26 -15.57 -13.92
N LYS A 55 -2.98 -15.03 -12.94
CA LYS A 55 -3.15 -13.57 -12.81
C LYS A 55 -1.84 -12.84 -12.50
N GLN A 56 -0.95 -13.47 -11.73
CA GLN A 56 0.39 -12.95 -11.51
C GLN A 56 1.18 -12.85 -12.83
N LYS A 57 1.14 -13.90 -13.67
CA LYS A 57 1.78 -13.88 -15.00
C LYS A 57 1.18 -12.82 -15.94
N GLU A 58 -0.12 -12.55 -15.84
CA GLU A 58 -0.76 -11.47 -16.59
C GLU A 58 -0.13 -10.12 -16.22
N PHE A 59 -0.04 -9.80 -14.93
CA PHE A 59 0.65 -8.59 -14.48
C PHE A 59 2.12 -8.54 -14.90
N GLU A 60 2.85 -9.65 -14.79
CA GLU A 60 4.24 -9.71 -15.24
C GLU A 60 4.40 -9.47 -16.74
N ASN A 61 3.42 -9.87 -17.56
CA ASN A 61 3.41 -9.57 -18.98
C ASN A 61 3.06 -8.10 -19.25
N GLU A 62 2.08 -7.53 -18.54
CA GLU A 62 1.78 -6.10 -18.60
C GLU A 62 3.00 -5.24 -18.22
N LEU A 63 3.81 -5.71 -17.26
CA LEU A 63 5.05 -5.02 -16.88
C LEU A 63 6.17 -5.10 -17.92
N LYS A 64 6.13 -6.06 -18.86
CA LYS A 64 7.10 -6.12 -19.97
C LYS A 64 6.80 -5.04 -21.01
N GLU A 65 5.52 -4.81 -21.27
CA GLU A 65 5.03 -3.81 -22.23
C GLU A 65 4.77 -2.45 -21.56
N ILE A 66 5.33 -2.21 -20.36
CA ILE A 66 5.01 -1.06 -19.52
C ILE A 66 5.35 0.29 -20.16
N ASP A 67 6.32 0.31 -21.07
CA ASP A 67 6.75 1.54 -21.74
C ASP A 67 5.77 1.95 -22.86
N GLU A 68 4.86 1.06 -23.28
CA GLU A 68 3.80 1.35 -24.26
C GLU A 68 2.48 1.81 -23.61
N VAL A 69 2.39 1.74 -22.27
CA VAL A 69 1.17 2.08 -21.51
C VAL A 69 1.12 3.58 -21.19
N ASP A 70 -0.07 4.17 -21.29
CA ASP A 70 -0.30 5.60 -21.00
C ASP A 70 -0.02 5.98 -19.53
N ASP A 71 -0.44 5.13 -18.58
CA ASP A 71 -0.24 5.29 -17.14
C ASP A 71 0.45 4.07 -16.53
N PRO A 72 1.79 3.97 -16.70
CA PRO A 72 2.54 2.83 -16.20
C PRO A 72 2.56 2.75 -14.66
N LEU A 73 2.43 3.88 -13.95
CA LEU A 73 2.34 3.87 -12.49
C LEU A 73 1.10 3.10 -12.04
N ASN A 74 -0.03 3.23 -12.75
CA ASN A 74 -1.25 2.50 -12.41
C ASN A 74 -1.07 0.99 -12.47
N THR A 75 -0.34 0.48 -13.47
CA THR A 75 -0.07 -0.96 -13.63
C THR A 75 0.72 -1.48 -12.43
N TYR A 76 1.81 -0.80 -12.04
CA TYR A 76 2.57 -1.14 -10.83
C TYR A 76 1.71 -1.06 -9.56
N PHE A 77 0.95 0.03 -9.39
CA PHE A 77 0.10 0.24 -8.23
C PHE A 77 -0.96 -0.87 -8.10
N SER A 78 -1.61 -1.22 -9.20
CA SER A 78 -2.63 -2.28 -9.25
C SER A 78 -2.03 -3.64 -8.96
N TYR A 79 -0.84 -3.93 -9.49
CA TYR A 79 -0.17 -5.18 -9.22
C TYR A 79 0.25 -5.32 -7.76
N ILE A 80 0.87 -4.28 -7.18
CA ILE A 80 1.27 -4.27 -5.76
C ILE A 80 0.06 -4.43 -4.86
N HIS A 81 -1.04 -3.72 -5.14
CA HIS A 81 -2.30 -3.88 -4.40
C HIS A 81 -2.84 -5.32 -4.51
N TRP A 82 -2.82 -5.89 -5.71
CA TRP A 82 -3.24 -7.27 -5.92
C TRP A 82 -2.38 -8.27 -5.13
N LEU A 83 -1.06 -8.07 -5.07
CA LEU A 83 -0.16 -8.88 -4.25
C LEU A 83 -0.51 -8.78 -2.77
N GLN A 84 -0.73 -7.58 -2.24
CA GLN A 84 -1.12 -7.39 -0.84
C GLN A 84 -2.42 -8.13 -0.51
N ASP A 85 -3.41 -8.08 -1.39
CA ASP A 85 -4.70 -8.73 -1.20
C ASP A 85 -4.63 -10.26 -1.29
N ASN A 86 -3.83 -10.80 -2.21
CA ASN A 86 -3.80 -12.24 -2.53
C ASN A 86 -2.79 -13.03 -1.70
N TYR A 87 -1.88 -12.34 -1.01
CA TYR A 87 -0.87 -12.93 -0.14
C TYR A 87 -0.95 -12.34 1.28
N PRO A 88 -2.01 -12.67 2.05
CA PRO A 88 -2.27 -12.05 3.34
C PRO A 88 -1.23 -12.37 4.43
N SER A 89 -0.49 -13.46 4.25
CA SER A 89 0.58 -13.90 5.17
C SER A 89 1.85 -13.06 5.10
N GLY A 90 1.97 -12.14 4.13
CA GLY A 90 3.15 -11.26 3.99
C GLY A 90 4.46 -11.96 3.68
N ASN A 91 4.41 -13.12 3.00
CA ASN A 91 5.62 -13.75 2.47
C ASN A 91 6.14 -12.93 1.27
N ASP A 92 6.76 -11.78 1.55
CA ASP A 92 7.24 -10.85 0.53
C ASP A 92 8.39 -11.44 -0.31
N VAL A 93 9.11 -12.41 0.24
CA VAL A 93 10.16 -13.17 -0.48
C VAL A 93 9.57 -14.08 -1.56
N GLU A 94 8.38 -14.65 -1.32
CA GLU A 94 7.69 -15.48 -2.31
C GLU A 94 7.00 -14.64 -3.38
N THR A 95 6.52 -13.44 -3.03
CA THR A 95 5.77 -12.57 -3.94
C THR A 95 6.66 -11.60 -4.72
N GLY A 96 7.88 -11.34 -4.26
CA GLY A 96 8.75 -10.32 -4.84
C GLY A 96 8.23 -8.89 -4.65
N LEU A 97 7.28 -8.66 -3.73
CA LEU A 97 6.62 -7.37 -3.52
C LEU A 97 7.62 -6.24 -3.29
N LEU A 98 8.61 -6.46 -2.41
CA LEU A 98 9.63 -5.45 -2.13
C LEU A 98 10.49 -5.12 -3.35
N ALA A 99 10.83 -6.12 -4.17
CA ALA A 99 11.63 -5.92 -5.38
C ALA A 99 10.88 -5.09 -6.44
N ILE A 100 9.58 -5.36 -6.63
CA ILE A 100 8.73 -4.58 -7.53
C ILE A 100 8.57 -3.14 -7.00
N LEU A 101 8.37 -3.00 -5.69
CA LEU A 101 8.25 -1.71 -5.03
C LEU A 101 9.51 -0.85 -5.20
N GLU A 102 10.69 -1.41 -4.94
CA GLU A 102 11.97 -0.70 -5.16
C GLU A 102 12.15 -0.31 -6.63
N THR A 103 11.76 -1.19 -7.55
CA THR A 103 11.86 -0.93 -8.99
C THR A 103 11.01 0.27 -9.41
N VAL A 104 9.73 0.32 -9.03
CA VAL A 104 8.83 1.43 -9.40
C VAL A 104 9.25 2.74 -8.74
N LEU A 105 9.64 2.72 -7.46
CA LEU A 105 10.08 3.91 -6.74
C LEU A 105 11.36 4.49 -7.33
N LYS A 106 12.31 3.64 -7.72
CA LYS A 106 13.54 4.08 -8.38
C LYS A 106 13.28 4.57 -9.81
N LYS A 107 12.41 3.90 -10.58
CA LYS A 107 12.10 4.26 -11.97
C LYS A 107 11.46 5.64 -12.08
N TYR A 108 10.59 6.02 -11.13
CA TYR A 108 9.81 7.26 -11.20
C TYR A 108 10.22 8.35 -10.19
N GLN A 109 11.33 8.18 -9.48
CA GLN A 109 11.80 9.13 -8.46
C GLN A 109 11.85 10.60 -8.93
N GLY A 110 12.32 10.84 -10.14
CA GLY A 110 12.45 12.18 -10.72
C GLY A 110 11.41 12.52 -11.78
N ASP A 111 10.37 11.70 -11.95
CA ASP A 111 9.37 11.92 -13.00
C ASP A 111 8.33 12.95 -12.52
N PRO A 112 8.27 14.15 -13.14
CA PRO A 112 7.37 15.22 -12.69
C PRO A 112 5.89 14.84 -12.78
N ARG A 113 5.52 13.84 -13.60
CA ARG A 113 4.15 13.33 -13.70
C ARG A 113 3.65 12.75 -12.38
N TYR A 114 4.54 12.16 -11.59
CA TYR A 114 4.18 11.38 -10.40
C TYR A 114 4.61 12.02 -9.08
N LEU A 115 5.40 13.10 -9.10
CA LEU A 115 5.86 13.78 -7.88
C LEU A 115 4.71 14.12 -6.92
N ASN A 116 3.54 14.51 -7.41
CA ASN A 116 2.36 14.80 -6.59
C ASN A 116 1.18 13.85 -6.87
N ASP A 117 1.46 12.63 -7.36
CA ASP A 117 0.46 11.58 -7.51
C ASP A 117 0.26 10.84 -6.18
N SER A 118 -0.99 10.76 -5.73
CA SER A 118 -1.34 10.10 -4.47
C SER A 118 -1.01 8.60 -4.45
N ARG A 119 -1.05 7.91 -5.60
CA ARG A 119 -0.68 6.50 -5.73
C ARG A 119 0.80 6.32 -5.52
N TYR A 120 1.61 7.19 -6.11
CA TYR A 120 3.06 7.16 -5.95
C TYR A 120 3.48 7.39 -4.49
N LEU A 121 2.87 8.39 -3.85
CA LEU A 121 3.10 8.66 -2.43
C LEU A 121 2.70 7.48 -1.54
N ARG A 122 1.61 6.76 -1.86
CA ARG A 122 1.21 5.54 -1.13
C ARG A 122 2.25 4.42 -1.25
N LEU A 123 2.86 4.25 -2.41
CA LEU A 123 3.94 3.27 -2.59
C LEU A 123 5.15 3.62 -1.73
N TRP A 124 5.48 4.91 -1.59
CA TRP A 124 6.53 5.35 -0.68
C TRP A 124 6.22 5.07 0.79
N PHE A 125 4.97 5.25 1.23
CA PHE A 125 4.57 4.87 2.59
C PHE A 125 4.64 3.36 2.81
N LEU A 126 4.23 2.57 1.82
CA LEU A 126 4.38 1.13 1.87
C LEU A 126 5.85 0.74 2.02
N TYR A 127 6.75 1.39 1.27
CA TYR A 127 8.19 1.15 1.39
C TYR A 127 8.73 1.56 2.76
N ALA A 128 8.28 2.69 3.29
CA ALA A 128 8.66 3.14 4.63
C ALA A 128 8.25 2.14 5.72
N HIS A 129 7.13 1.41 5.55
CA HIS A 129 6.71 0.36 6.48
C HIS A 129 7.68 -0.81 6.55
N TYR A 130 8.36 -1.13 5.44
CA TYR A 130 9.39 -2.17 5.37
C TYR A 130 10.79 -1.68 5.75
N SER A 131 10.99 -0.36 5.88
CA SER A 131 12.29 0.22 6.20
C SER A 131 12.61 0.11 7.69
N GLN A 132 13.88 -0.17 8.01
CA GLN A 132 14.40 -0.08 9.38
C GLN A 132 14.47 1.37 9.88
N GLU A 133 14.61 2.32 8.96
CA GLU A 133 14.67 3.76 9.27
C GLU A 133 13.62 4.52 8.43
N PRO A 134 12.32 4.44 8.78
CA PRO A 134 11.26 5.12 8.04
C PRO A 134 11.46 6.64 7.94
N ILE A 135 12.12 7.22 8.95
CA ILE A 135 12.46 8.64 9.00
C ILE A 135 13.29 9.10 7.78
N GLU A 136 14.23 8.28 7.31
CA GLU A 136 15.08 8.63 6.17
C GLU A 136 14.26 8.64 4.87
N ILE A 137 13.23 7.81 4.77
CA ILE A 137 12.28 7.84 3.65
C ILE A 137 11.51 9.17 3.63
N PHE A 138 10.95 9.60 4.77
CA PHE A 138 10.23 10.88 4.82
C PHE A 138 11.12 12.09 4.50
N LYS A 139 12.36 12.10 4.98
CA LYS A 139 13.36 13.13 4.63
C LYS A 139 13.68 13.11 3.14
N PHE A 140 13.89 11.93 2.58
CA PHE A 140 14.13 11.76 1.15
C PHE A 140 12.98 12.30 0.30
N LEU A 141 11.73 12.01 0.67
CA LEU A 141 10.55 12.58 0.01
C LEU A 141 10.54 14.11 0.06
N SER A 142 10.89 14.70 1.21
CA SER A 142 10.98 16.15 1.35
C SER A 142 12.00 16.76 0.40
N VAL A 143 13.21 16.19 0.35
CA VAL A 143 14.34 16.69 -0.47
C VAL A 143 14.04 16.55 -1.97
N ASN A 144 13.40 15.46 -2.39
CA ASN A 144 13.05 15.21 -3.79
C ASN A 144 11.69 15.83 -4.20
N GLU A 145 11.07 16.61 -3.31
CA GLU A 145 9.78 17.26 -3.54
C GLU A 145 8.62 16.32 -3.89
N ILE A 146 8.68 15.08 -3.41
CA ILE A 146 7.64 14.07 -3.62
C ILE A 146 6.53 14.26 -2.59
N GLY A 147 5.30 14.43 -3.08
CA GLY A 147 4.08 14.52 -2.28
C GLY A 147 3.89 15.85 -1.57
N GLN A 148 4.69 16.88 -1.86
CA GLN A 148 4.65 18.15 -1.13
C GLN A 148 3.29 18.87 -1.21
N ASN A 149 2.51 18.64 -2.27
CA ASN A 149 1.17 19.22 -2.42
C ASN A 149 0.06 18.34 -1.83
N LEU A 150 0.39 17.17 -1.26
CA LEU A 150 -0.58 16.21 -0.74
C LEU A 150 -0.62 16.28 0.78
N SER A 151 -1.83 16.48 1.35
CA SER A 151 -1.99 16.52 2.81
C SER A 151 -1.51 15.23 3.47
N THR A 152 -1.69 14.10 2.79
CA THR A 152 -1.34 12.77 3.28
C THR A 152 0.14 12.65 3.61
N TYR A 153 1.04 13.34 2.89
CA TYR A 153 2.47 13.37 3.23
C TYR A 153 2.70 13.91 4.65
N TYR A 154 2.11 15.06 4.95
CA TYR A 154 2.28 15.71 6.25
C TYR A 154 1.52 14.96 7.36
N GLU A 155 0.35 14.41 7.06
CA GLU A 155 -0.42 13.58 8.00
C GLU A 155 0.40 12.35 8.45
N GLU A 156 0.90 11.56 7.51
CA GLU A 156 1.67 10.34 7.82
C GLU A 156 3.01 10.67 8.47
N TYR A 157 3.68 11.73 8.02
CA TYR A 157 4.97 12.10 8.58
C TYR A 157 4.84 12.61 10.01
N ALA A 158 3.85 13.46 10.28
CA ALA A 158 3.58 13.94 11.63
C ALA A 158 3.10 12.80 12.55
N LEU A 159 2.27 11.88 12.04
CA LEU A 159 1.85 10.69 12.79
C LEU A 159 3.06 9.82 13.17
N TYR A 160 3.98 9.58 12.23
CA TYR A 160 5.21 8.85 12.53
C TYR A 160 6.00 9.54 13.65
N MET A 161 6.20 10.86 13.58
CA MET A 161 6.88 11.62 14.63
C MET A 161 6.15 11.57 15.98
N GLU A 162 4.82 11.57 15.97
CA GLU A 162 3.98 11.39 17.16
C GLU A 162 4.27 10.03 17.83
N THR A 163 4.35 8.93 17.06
CA THR A 163 4.69 7.60 17.60
C THR A 163 6.09 7.55 18.22
N GLN A 164 7.00 8.42 17.77
CA GLN A 164 8.36 8.55 18.31
C GLN A 164 8.43 9.53 19.50
N ASN A 165 7.28 10.01 20.00
CA ASN A 165 7.17 11.04 21.04
C ASN A 165 7.83 12.39 20.68
N LYS A 166 7.99 12.68 19.38
CA LYS A 166 8.60 13.90 18.87
C LYS A 166 7.54 14.94 18.50
N TYR A 167 6.73 15.33 19.49
CA TYR A 167 5.57 16.21 19.29
C TYR A 167 5.92 17.57 18.67
N LYS A 168 7.08 18.15 19.04
CA LYS A 168 7.54 19.42 18.46
C LYS A 168 7.75 19.31 16.95
N GLU A 169 8.44 18.26 16.51
CA GLU A 169 8.70 17.99 15.09
C GLU A 169 7.39 17.69 14.33
N ALA A 170 6.49 16.90 14.93
CA ALA A 170 5.16 16.66 14.37
C ALA A 170 4.36 17.96 14.16
N ASN A 171 4.40 18.87 15.13
CA ASN A 171 3.75 20.19 15.02
C ASN A 171 4.35 21.04 13.88
N GLU A 172 5.68 21.03 13.73
CA GLU A 172 6.38 21.72 12.64
C GLU A 172 5.99 21.15 11.27
N ILE A 173 5.86 19.83 11.14
CA ILE A 173 5.41 19.15 9.91
C ILE A 173 3.99 19.56 9.53
N TYR A 174 3.04 19.55 10.48
CA TYR A 174 1.67 20.02 10.21
C TYR A 174 1.64 21.49 9.76
N THR A 175 2.38 22.34 10.47
CA THR A 175 2.47 23.77 10.15
C THR A 175 3.04 23.99 8.74
N LEU A 176 4.09 23.23 8.38
CA LEU A 176 4.69 23.26 7.04
C LEU A 176 3.69 22.89 5.96
N GLY A 177 2.94 21.80 6.14
CA GLY A 177 1.93 21.37 5.16
C GLY A 177 0.79 22.38 4.98
N ILE A 178 0.36 23.02 6.07
CA ILE A 178 -0.65 24.08 6.04
C ILE A 178 -0.12 25.30 5.29
N ASN A 179 1.12 25.73 5.57
CA ASN A 179 1.78 26.86 4.89
C ASN A 179 1.95 26.61 3.39
N ARG A 180 2.25 25.37 3.00
CA ARG A 180 2.33 24.92 1.60
C ARG A 180 0.96 24.71 0.94
N LYS A 181 -0.14 24.84 1.69
CA LYS A 181 -1.51 24.62 1.23
C LYS A 181 -1.71 23.22 0.62
N ALA A 182 -1.11 22.21 1.23
CA ALA A 182 -1.24 20.83 0.78
C ALA A 182 -2.71 20.38 0.78
N GLN A 183 -3.13 19.70 -0.29
CA GLN A 183 -4.53 19.35 -0.55
C GLN A 183 -4.85 17.91 -0.11
N PRO A 184 -6.04 17.66 0.46
CA PRO A 184 -7.07 18.64 0.84
C PRO A 184 -6.72 19.42 2.13
N ILE A 185 -6.62 20.75 2.05
CA ILE A 185 -6.12 21.58 3.17
C ILE A 185 -7.02 21.52 4.41
N GLU A 186 -8.33 21.46 4.23
CA GLU A 186 -9.28 21.40 5.35
C GLU A 186 -9.15 20.08 6.12
N ARG A 187 -8.84 18.99 5.42
CA ARG A 187 -8.52 17.70 6.05
C ARG A 187 -7.24 17.83 6.88
N LEU A 188 -6.20 18.46 6.34
CA LEU A 188 -4.94 18.66 7.05
C LEU A 188 -5.12 19.47 8.33
N LYS A 189 -5.85 20.59 8.26
CA LYS A 189 -6.16 21.43 9.44
C LYS A 189 -6.95 20.65 10.50
N LYS A 190 -7.94 19.85 10.08
CA LYS A 190 -8.71 19.00 11.00
C LYS A 190 -7.79 18.01 11.72
N ARG A 191 -6.91 17.32 10.98
CA ARG A 191 -5.93 16.39 11.55
C ARG A 191 -4.96 17.08 12.50
N PHE A 192 -4.54 18.30 12.19
CA PHE A 192 -3.69 19.08 13.08
C PHE A 192 -4.38 19.42 14.40
N ILE A 193 -5.66 19.83 14.36
CA ILE A 193 -6.47 20.07 15.58
C ILE A 193 -6.61 18.78 16.40
N GLU A 194 -6.84 17.64 15.75
CA GLU A 194 -6.91 16.34 16.43
C GLU A 194 -5.58 15.98 17.11
N PHE A 195 -4.45 16.23 16.45
CA PHE A 195 -3.10 16.06 17.01
C PHE A 195 -2.87 16.96 18.23
N GLN A 196 -3.23 18.24 18.15
CA GLN A 196 -3.06 19.19 19.25
C GLN A 196 -3.86 18.80 20.51
N LYS A 197 -4.92 18.00 20.38
CA LYS A 197 -5.68 17.47 21.53
C LYS A 197 -5.01 16.25 22.18
N ARG A 198 -4.10 15.57 21.48
CA ARG A 198 -3.37 14.38 21.97
C ARG A 198 -2.01 14.72 22.58
N MET A 199 -1.42 15.85 22.18
CA MET A 199 -0.24 16.46 22.79
C MET A 199 -0.55 17.00 24.19
#